data_AF-A0A7W1SJ36-F1
#
_entry.id   AF-A0A7W1SJ36-F1
#
_cell.length_a   1.000
_cell.length_b   1.000
_cell.length_c   1.000
_cell.angle_alpha   90.00
_cell.angle_beta   90.00
_cell.angle_gamma   90.00
#
_symmetry.space_group_name_H-M   'P 1'
#
loop_
_entity.id
_entity.type
_entity.pdbx_description
1 polymer ?
#
loop_
_entity_poly.entity_id
_entity_poly.type
_entity_poly.pdbx_seq_one_letter_code
_entity_poly.pdbx_strand_id
1 'polypeptide(L)'
;MVTEAYERVAALRGAAAELEDRAGLAGWVPSMAGSLLGGAVAVIAEVKRSSPSRGVIRADLDAVSQARSYEQGGARAISVLTEPHHFGG
;
A
#
# COMPACT_ATOMS: atom_id res chain seq x y z
N MET A 1 8.41 -14.28 -4.43
CA MET A 1 8.15 -12.83 -4.50
C MET A 1 8.35 -12.23 -5.90
N VAL A 2 9.58 -12.12 -6.44
CA VAL A 2 9.77 -11.42 -7.73
C VAL A 2 9.15 -12.18 -8.92
N THR A 3 9.37 -13.49 -9.03
CA THR A 3 8.77 -14.33 -10.09
C THR A 3 7.24 -14.25 -10.09
N GLU A 4 6.64 -14.42 -8.93
CA GLU A 4 5.21 -14.33 -8.71
C GLU A 4 4.62 -12.96 -9.04
N ALA A 5 5.36 -11.88 -8.75
CA ALA A 5 4.96 -10.54 -9.19
C ALA A 5 4.92 -10.44 -10.73
N TYR A 6 5.91 -11.03 -11.42
CA TYR A 6 5.91 -11.07 -12.90
C TYR A 6 4.76 -11.92 -13.45
N GLU A 7 4.44 -13.05 -12.83
CA GLU A 7 3.30 -13.90 -13.22
C GLU A 7 1.98 -13.15 -13.06
N ARG A 8 1.79 -12.44 -11.94
CA ARG A 8 0.61 -11.59 -11.71
C ARG A 8 0.50 -10.47 -12.75
N VAL A 9 1.61 -9.81 -13.07
CA VAL A 9 1.64 -8.80 -14.14
C VAL A 9 1.30 -9.42 -15.49
N ALA A 10 1.88 -10.58 -15.82
CA ALA A 10 1.61 -11.29 -17.07
C ALA A 10 0.12 -11.64 -17.20
N ALA A 11 -0.50 -12.12 -16.12
CA ALA A 11 -1.94 -12.43 -16.07
C ALA A 11 -2.82 -11.18 -16.30
N LEU A 12 -2.37 -10.00 -15.90
CA LEU A 12 -3.10 -8.73 -16.06
C LEU A 12 -2.87 -8.04 -17.41
N ARG A 13 -1.93 -8.50 -18.24
CA ARG A 13 -1.61 -7.82 -19.52
C ARG A 13 -2.81 -7.66 -20.44
N GLY A 14 -3.73 -8.64 -20.45
CA GLY A 14 -4.95 -8.56 -21.26
C GLY A 14 -5.94 -7.48 -20.82
N ALA A 15 -5.82 -6.99 -19.57
CA ALA A 15 -6.67 -5.96 -18.99
C ALA A 15 -6.02 -4.56 -18.98
N ALA A 16 -4.88 -4.37 -19.66
CA ALA A 16 -4.11 -3.12 -19.57
C ALA A 16 -4.95 -1.87 -19.91
N ALA A 17 -5.71 -1.91 -21.01
CA ALA A 17 -6.57 -0.79 -21.42
C ALA A 17 -7.65 -0.46 -20.37
N GLU A 18 -8.31 -1.47 -19.80
CA GLU A 18 -9.31 -1.27 -18.72
C GLU A 18 -8.65 -0.65 -17.48
N LEU A 19 -7.46 -1.09 -17.12
CA LEU A 19 -6.71 -0.55 -15.98
C LEU A 19 -6.29 0.91 -16.23
N GLU A 20 -5.89 1.26 -17.45
CA GLU A 20 -5.59 2.63 -17.86
C GLU A 20 -6.83 3.52 -17.79
N ASP A 21 -7.98 3.06 -18.31
CA ASP A 21 -9.25 3.78 -18.23
C ASP A 21 -9.65 4.03 -16.77
N ARG A 22 -9.57 3.00 -15.93
CA ARG A 22 -9.87 3.11 -14.49
C ARG A 22 -8.91 4.05 -13.78
N ALA A 23 -7.63 4.04 -14.14
CA ALA A 23 -6.66 4.98 -13.60
C ALA A 23 -6.96 6.42 -14.04
N GLY A 24 -7.42 6.63 -15.27
CA GLY A 24 -7.85 7.94 -15.78
C GLY A 24 -9.10 8.49 -15.08
N LEU A 25 -9.95 7.62 -14.55
CA LEU A 25 -11.11 7.99 -13.73
C LEU A 25 -10.75 8.27 -12.25
N ALA A 26 -9.51 8.00 -11.84
CA ALA A 26 -9.08 8.30 -10.48
C ALA A 26 -9.12 9.83 -10.25
N GLY A 27 -9.69 10.23 -9.11
CA GLY A 27 -9.76 11.63 -8.71
C GLY A 27 -8.39 12.20 -8.31
N TRP A 28 -8.43 13.29 -7.54
CA TRP A 28 -7.22 13.92 -7.02
C TRP A 28 -6.34 12.95 -6.20
N VAL A 29 -5.04 12.94 -6.48
CA VAL A 29 -4.02 12.15 -5.76
C VAL A 29 -3.11 13.09 -4.95
N PRO A 30 -2.97 12.88 -3.62
CA PRO A 30 -2.03 13.65 -2.81
C PRO A 30 -0.58 13.49 -3.28
N SER A 31 0.21 14.56 -3.21
CA SER A 31 1.64 14.49 -3.52
C SER A 31 2.40 13.81 -2.38
N MET A 32 2.92 12.60 -2.62
CA MET A 32 3.78 11.91 -1.67
C MET A 32 5.01 12.75 -1.30
N ALA A 33 5.69 13.33 -2.31
CA ALA A 33 6.85 14.19 -2.07
C ALA A 33 6.47 15.44 -1.27
N GLY A 34 5.34 16.08 -1.61
CA GLY A 34 4.83 17.23 -0.88
C GLY A 34 4.51 16.91 0.58
N SER A 35 3.97 15.71 0.84
CA SER A 35 3.73 15.24 2.19
C SER A 35 5.02 15.02 2.97
N LEU A 36 6.14 14.63 2.37
CA LEU A 36 7.35 14.27 3.12
C LEU A 36 8.36 15.42 3.30
N LEU A 37 8.34 16.41 2.41
CA LEU A 37 9.26 17.55 2.48
C LEU A 37 8.77 18.57 3.53
N GLY A 38 9.69 19.28 4.21
CA GLY A 38 9.33 20.34 5.17
C GLY A 38 10.08 20.38 6.51
N GLY A 39 11.25 19.74 6.62
CA GLY A 39 12.21 19.96 7.73
C GLY A 39 11.89 19.30 9.08
N ALA A 40 10.64 18.92 9.33
CA ALA A 40 10.27 18.04 10.45
C ALA A 40 10.42 16.56 10.05
N VAL A 41 10.58 15.67 11.04
CA VAL A 41 10.55 14.22 10.80
C VAL A 41 9.20 13.84 10.20
N ALA A 42 9.22 13.19 9.03
CA ALA A 42 8.03 12.70 8.35
C ALA A 42 7.96 11.18 8.44
N VAL A 43 6.85 10.65 8.96
CA VAL A 43 6.63 9.21 9.12
C VAL A 43 5.76 8.67 7.98
N ILE A 44 6.25 7.65 7.29
CA ILE A 44 5.44 6.77 6.45
C ILE A 44 5.04 5.59 7.34
N ALA A 45 3.77 5.51 7.73
CA ALA A 45 3.29 4.44 8.59
C ALA A 45 2.76 3.27 7.76
N GLU A 46 3.16 2.05 8.09
CA GLU A 46 2.90 0.88 7.27
C GLU A 46 1.81 -0.04 7.84
N VAL A 47 0.78 -0.29 7.03
CA VAL A 47 -0.28 -1.26 7.30
C VAL A 47 0.20 -2.64 6.80
N LYS A 48 0.48 -3.55 7.75
CA LYS A 48 1.06 -4.87 7.47
C LYS A 48 0.45 -5.97 8.32
N ARG A 49 -0.08 -7.01 7.67
CA ARG A 49 -0.74 -8.15 8.33
C ARG A 49 0.25 -9.22 8.79
N SER A 50 1.20 -9.58 7.93
CA SER A 50 2.26 -10.55 8.21
C SER A 50 3.57 -10.17 7.53
N SER A 51 4.65 -10.88 7.87
CA SER A 51 5.88 -10.87 7.09
C SER A 51 6.57 -12.23 7.11
N PRO A 52 7.43 -12.55 6.13
CA PRO A 52 8.22 -13.79 6.15
C PRO A 52 9.10 -13.94 7.40
N SER A 53 9.60 -12.82 7.93
CA SER A 53 10.52 -12.82 9.07
C SER A 53 9.84 -12.92 10.44
N ARG A 54 8.57 -12.51 10.54
CA ARG A 54 7.84 -12.43 11.82
C ARG A 54 6.55 -13.25 11.84
N GLY A 55 6.18 -13.90 10.74
CA GLY A 55 4.89 -14.56 10.61
C GLY A 55 3.74 -13.56 10.69
N VAL A 56 2.63 -13.96 11.31
CA VAL A 56 1.46 -13.10 11.51
C VAL A 56 1.78 -12.02 12.53
N ILE A 57 1.64 -10.75 12.12
CA ILE A 57 1.81 -9.57 12.99
C ILE A 57 0.46 -9.18 13.59
N ARG A 58 -0.59 -9.16 12.78
CA ARG A 58 -1.96 -8.84 13.20
C ARG A 58 -2.98 -9.54 12.33
N ALA A 59 -3.56 -10.64 12.83
CA ALA A 59 -4.48 -11.49 12.05
C ALA A 59 -5.80 -10.79 11.68
N ASP A 60 -6.30 -9.95 12.60
CA ASP A 60 -7.57 -9.22 12.53
C ASP A 60 -7.39 -7.79 12.00
N LEU A 61 -6.35 -7.55 11.21
CA LEU A 61 -6.02 -6.21 10.71
C LEU A 61 -7.14 -5.64 9.85
N ASP A 62 -7.81 -4.60 10.35
CA ASP A 62 -8.60 -3.68 9.55
C ASP A 62 -7.70 -2.53 9.05
N ALA A 63 -7.44 -2.53 7.75
CA ALA A 63 -6.60 -1.53 7.10
C ALA A 63 -7.16 -0.11 7.25
N VAL A 64 -8.48 0.06 7.23
CA VAL A 64 -9.11 1.39 7.30
C VAL A 64 -8.93 1.99 8.67
N SER A 65 -9.28 1.24 9.73
CA SER A 65 -9.10 1.69 11.11
C SER A 65 -7.63 1.93 11.45
N GLN A 66 -6.71 1.08 10.95
CA GLN A 66 -5.28 1.24 11.17
C GLN A 66 -4.73 2.52 10.49
N ALA A 67 -5.12 2.79 9.24
CA ALA A 67 -4.72 3.99 8.51
C ALA A 67 -5.22 5.26 9.21
N ARG A 68 -6.48 5.29 9.67
CA ARG A 68 -7.04 6.41 10.44
C ARG A 68 -6.29 6.64 11.74
N SER A 69 -5.92 5.57 12.45
CA SER A 69 -5.11 5.68 13.67
C SER A 69 -3.72 6.27 13.39
N TYR A 70 -3.09 5.90 12.27
CA TYR A 70 -1.81 6.47 11.86
C TYR A 70 -1.92 7.95 11.48
N GLU A 71 -2.95 8.34 10.73
CA GLU A 71 -3.24 9.74 10.42
C GLU A 71 -3.39 10.56 11.71
N GLN A 72 -4.21 10.10 12.67
CA GLN A 72 -4.38 10.75 13.97
C GLN A 72 -3.07 10.81 14.78
N GLY A 73 -2.19 9.83 14.60
CA GLY A 73 -0.85 9.80 15.20
C GLY A 73 0.17 10.71 14.52
N GLY A 74 -0.20 11.44 13.47
CA GLY A 74 0.68 12.36 12.74
C GLY A 74 1.50 11.71 11.63
N ALA A 75 1.12 10.52 11.16
CA ALA A 75 1.72 9.95 9.96
C ALA A 75 1.48 10.88 8.76
N ARG A 76 2.53 11.11 7.97
CA ARG A 76 2.47 11.96 6.78
C ARG A 76 2.11 11.21 5.51
N ALA A 77 2.29 9.89 5.52
CA ALA A 77 1.86 9.00 4.46
C ALA A 77 1.59 7.61 5.01
N ILE A 78 0.82 6.82 4.27
CA ILE A 78 0.50 5.45 4.60
C ILE A 78 1.11 4.52 3.53
N SER A 79 1.89 3.54 3.97
CA SER A 79 2.30 2.39 3.15
C SER A 79 1.31 1.26 3.39
N VAL A 80 0.85 0.60 2.34
CA VAL A 80 -0.04 -0.57 2.44
C VAL A 80 0.54 -1.70 1.62
N LEU A 81 0.75 -2.85 2.26
CA LEU A 81 1.20 -4.06 1.58
C LEU A 81 0.00 -4.67 0.85
N THR A 82 0.15 -4.90 -0.46
CA THR A 82 -0.88 -5.49 -1.34
C THR A 82 -0.44 -6.84 -1.93
N GLU A 83 0.66 -7.39 -1.42
CA GLU A 83 1.16 -8.70 -1.81
C GLU A 83 0.50 -9.76 -0.92
N PRO A 84 -0.21 -10.74 -1.52
CA PRO A 84 -1.10 -11.61 -0.77
C PRO A 84 -0.40 -12.78 -0.06
N HIS A 85 0.70 -13.32 -0.60
CA HIS A 85 1.24 -14.61 -0.12
C HIS A 85 2.24 -14.46 1.03
N HIS A 86 3.11 -13.45 0.98
CA HIS A 86 4.18 -13.22 1.95
C HIS A 86 3.76 -12.22 3.03
N PHE A 87 2.91 -11.25 2.68
CA PHE A 87 2.48 -10.18 3.59
C PHE A 87 1.00 -10.19 3.96
N GLY A 88 0.18 -11.04 3.32
CA GLY A 88 -1.25 -11.13 3.58
C GLY A 88 -2.01 -9.85 3.23
N GLY A 89 -1.55 -9.14 2.20
CA GLY A 89 -2.18 -7.96 1.63
C GLY A 89 -3.31 -8.25 0.66
#